data_AF-A0A9D8HJA1-F1
#
_entry.id   AF-A0A9D8HJA1-F1
#
_cell.length_a   1.000
_cell.length_b   1.000
_cell.length_c   1.000
_cell.angle_alpha   90.00
_cell.angle_beta   90.00
_cell.angle_gamma   90.00
#
_symmetry.space_group_name_H-M   'P 1'
#
loop_
_entity.id
_entity.type
_entity.pdbx_description
1 polymer ?
#
loop_
_entity_poly.entity_id
_entity_poly.type
_entity_poly.pdbx_seq_one_letter_code
_entity_poly.pdbx_strand_id
1 'polypeptide(L)'
;RRRTRTRSAIPPSLIEHTRDTPTMRDPNDQVQNPPTFVVKALATALGHAAIRRRFSVHFERCDRLLKRLRASRLDNSHDSEIRKLLRVDLLIVDDFALQNLDPLDTADTYEIIVERHRTAATVVTSNRTPIEWLGLMADPLLAQSAIDRLQSAAHELVLDGESYRQRQRPGITSPLDQPPATPRSSRRRR
;
A
#
# COMPACT_ATOMS: atom_id res chain seq x y z
N ARG A 1 -41.15 -4.04 1.71
CA ARG A 1 -40.61 -2.78 2.27
C ARG A 1 -39.18 -3.01 2.75
N ARG A 2 -38.20 -2.49 2.00
CA ARG A 2 -36.77 -2.54 2.31
C ARG A 2 -36.49 -1.63 3.51
N ARG A 3 -35.75 -2.11 4.51
CA ARG A 3 -35.16 -1.27 5.56
C ARG A 3 -33.66 -1.51 5.61
N THR A 4 -32.97 -0.46 5.20
CA THR A 4 -31.60 -0.09 5.48
C THR A 4 -31.28 -0.24 6.97
N ARG A 5 -30.03 -0.60 7.22
CA ARG A 5 -29.49 -0.83 8.55
C ARG A 5 -28.02 -0.33 8.41
N THR A 6 -27.69 0.73 9.13
CA THR A 6 -26.47 1.58 9.26
C THR A 6 -25.63 1.22 10.49
N ARG A 7 -24.33 0.89 10.39
CA ARG A 7 -23.51 0.60 11.59
C ARG A 7 -22.33 1.55 11.70
N SER A 8 -22.36 2.34 12.76
CA SER A 8 -21.29 3.09 13.39
C SER A 8 -20.29 2.17 14.09
N ALA A 9 -19.04 2.65 14.14
CA ALA A 9 -17.94 2.43 15.08
C ALA A 9 -17.70 1.03 15.70
N ILE A 10 -16.50 0.50 15.45
CA ILE A 10 -15.87 -0.58 16.23
C ILE A 10 -15.09 0.07 17.40
N PRO A 11 -15.41 -0.23 18.67
CA PRO A 11 -14.56 0.09 19.82
C PRO A 11 -13.38 -0.90 19.98
N PRO A 12 -12.32 -0.54 20.73
CA PRO A 12 -11.03 -1.22 20.72
C PRO A 12 -10.93 -2.48 21.61
N SER A 13 -11.91 -3.37 21.60
CA SER A 13 -11.94 -4.53 22.53
C SER A 13 -12.26 -5.88 21.88
N LEU A 14 -11.64 -6.21 20.75
CA LEU A 14 -11.74 -7.57 20.18
C LEU A 14 -10.41 -8.34 20.28
N ILE A 15 -9.89 -8.41 21.51
CA ILE A 15 -9.28 -9.64 22.04
C ILE A 15 -10.31 -10.16 23.05
N GLU A 16 -10.72 -11.41 22.85
CA GLU A 16 -11.60 -12.23 23.71
C GLU A 16 -13.14 -12.16 23.58
N HIS A 17 -13.66 -13.37 23.31
CA HIS A 17 -14.91 -14.00 23.73
C HIS A 17 -16.30 -13.46 23.30
N THR A 18 -17.00 -14.39 22.67
CA THR A 18 -18.44 -14.49 22.39
C THR A 18 -19.36 -14.13 23.55
N ARG A 19 -20.38 -13.29 23.31
CA ARG A 19 -21.83 -13.65 23.23
C ARG A 19 -22.71 -12.39 23.21
N ASP A 20 -23.88 -12.58 22.60
CA ASP A 20 -25.11 -11.77 22.64
C ASP A 20 -25.25 -10.50 21.79
N THR A 21 -26.32 -10.50 20.99
CA THR A 21 -26.85 -9.36 20.22
C THR A 21 -28.02 -8.77 21.02
N PRO A 22 -28.31 -7.45 20.96
CA PRO A 22 -29.28 -7.00 19.95
C PRO A 22 -29.12 -5.52 19.47
N THR A 23 -29.82 -5.19 18.34
CA THR A 23 -30.42 -3.89 17.86
C THR A 23 -29.79 -2.52 18.20
N MET A 24 -29.83 -1.45 17.40
CA MET A 24 -30.48 -1.00 16.16
C MET A 24 -29.45 -0.20 15.34
N ARG A 25 -29.81 0.26 14.15
CA ARG A 25 -28.90 0.87 13.17
C ARG A 25 -29.59 2.17 12.68
N ASP A 26 -28.95 3.33 12.83
CA ASP A 26 -29.43 4.70 12.50
C ASP A 26 -29.59 4.89 10.97
N PRO A 27 -29.84 6.04 10.33
CA PRO A 27 -29.59 6.20 8.87
C PRO A 27 -28.47 7.17 8.48
N ASN A 28 -27.70 7.69 9.45
CA ASN A 28 -26.81 8.84 9.22
C ASN A 28 -25.29 8.57 9.42
N ASP A 29 -24.83 7.31 9.50
CA ASP A 29 -23.38 7.05 9.50
C ASP A 29 -22.80 7.26 8.10
N GLN A 30 -22.15 8.42 7.92
CA GLN A 30 -21.17 8.64 6.87
C GLN A 30 -20.02 7.62 7.08
N VAL A 31 -20.00 6.55 6.30
CA VAL A 31 -18.89 5.57 6.31
C VAL A 31 -17.69 6.25 5.66
N GLN A 32 -16.92 6.97 6.47
CA GLN A 32 -15.66 7.57 6.06
C GLN A 32 -14.62 6.44 5.92
N ASN A 33 -14.38 5.99 4.70
CA ASN A 33 -13.30 5.03 4.42
C ASN A 33 -11.95 5.74 4.64
N PRO A 34 -11.03 5.23 5.50
CA PRO A 34 -9.75 5.89 5.73
C PRO A 34 -8.75 5.52 4.61
N PRO A 35 -8.01 6.48 4.02
CA PRO A 35 -6.76 6.14 3.31
C PRO A 35 -5.72 5.60 4.30
N THR A 36 -4.79 4.79 3.81
CA THR A 36 -3.78 4.17 4.68
C THR A 36 -2.44 4.10 3.97
N PHE A 37 -1.44 4.79 4.48
CA PHE A 37 -0.06 4.60 4.03
C PHE A 37 0.55 3.47 4.84
N VAL A 38 1.07 2.45 4.18
CA VAL A 38 1.59 1.26 4.85
C VAL A 38 2.82 0.74 4.13
N VAL A 39 3.65 -0.02 4.85
CA VAL A 39 4.77 -0.73 4.24
C VAL A 39 4.31 -1.86 3.34
N LYS A 40 5.11 -2.17 2.31
CA LYS A 40 4.83 -3.18 1.28
C LYS A 40 4.28 -4.52 1.81
N ALA A 41 4.90 -5.07 2.86
CA ALA A 41 4.46 -6.33 3.46
C ALA A 41 3.07 -6.20 4.12
N LEU A 42 2.84 -5.08 4.80
CA LEU A 42 1.55 -4.76 5.42
C LEU A 42 0.47 -4.48 4.36
N ALA A 43 0.81 -3.79 3.26
CA ALA A 43 -0.08 -3.56 2.13
C ALA A 43 -0.58 -4.89 1.56
N THR A 44 0.35 -5.83 1.35
CA THR A 44 0.04 -7.17 0.83
C THR A 44 -0.85 -7.95 1.81
N ALA A 45 -0.50 -7.94 3.10
CA ALA A 45 -1.30 -8.61 4.13
C ALA A 45 -2.72 -8.01 4.24
N LEU A 46 -2.83 -6.67 4.17
CA LEU A 46 -4.10 -5.96 4.16
C LEU A 46 -4.95 -6.32 2.94
N GLY A 47 -4.34 -6.34 1.75
CA GLY A 47 -4.99 -6.80 0.51
C GLY A 47 -5.53 -8.22 0.64
N HIS A 48 -4.73 -9.15 1.14
CA HIS A 48 -5.17 -10.53 1.40
C HIS A 48 -6.33 -10.60 2.41
N ALA A 49 -6.26 -9.83 3.50
CA ALA A 49 -7.33 -9.78 4.50
C ALA A 49 -8.63 -9.20 3.93
N ALA A 50 -8.54 -8.19 3.05
CA ALA A 50 -9.67 -7.59 2.37
C ALA A 50 -10.33 -8.58 1.38
N ILE A 51 -9.54 -9.28 0.56
CA ILE A 51 -10.03 -10.32 -0.35
C ILE A 51 -10.79 -11.42 0.41
N ARG A 52 -10.23 -11.87 1.55
CA ARG A 52 -10.89 -12.87 2.42
C ARG A 52 -12.25 -12.41 2.95
N ARG A 53 -12.44 -11.09 3.10
CA ARG A 53 -13.70 -10.47 3.51
C ARG A 53 -14.60 -10.09 2.33
N ARG A 54 -14.28 -10.57 1.12
CA ARG A 54 -15.04 -10.35 -0.12
C ARG A 54 -15.04 -8.91 -0.64
N PHE A 55 -14.05 -8.11 -0.25
CA PHE A 55 -13.80 -6.82 -0.90
C PHE A 55 -13.06 -7.01 -2.23
N SER A 56 -13.40 -6.19 -3.20
CA SER A 56 -12.67 -6.06 -4.45
C SER A 56 -11.35 -5.31 -4.21
N VAL A 57 -10.24 -5.90 -4.63
CA VAL A 57 -8.90 -5.35 -4.40
C VAL A 57 -8.14 -5.29 -5.71
N HIS A 58 -7.55 -4.13 -6.03
CA HIS A 58 -6.56 -3.99 -7.09
C HIS A 58 -5.20 -3.71 -6.47
N PHE A 59 -4.20 -4.51 -6.80
CA PHE A 59 -2.82 -4.31 -6.37
C PHE A 59 -1.93 -4.20 -7.61
N GLU A 60 -1.17 -3.11 -7.72
CA GLU A 60 -0.24 -2.92 -8.82
C GLU A 60 0.92 -2.01 -8.41
N ARG A 61 2.09 -2.22 -9.01
CA ARG A 61 3.20 -1.26 -8.89
C ARG A 61 2.90 0.00 -9.68
N CYS A 62 3.28 1.16 -9.13
CA CYS A 62 3.04 2.47 -9.72
C CYS A 62 3.57 2.58 -11.15
N ASP A 63 4.80 2.12 -11.40
CA ASP A 63 5.41 2.16 -12.75
C ASP A 63 4.62 1.35 -13.80
N ARG A 64 4.09 0.19 -13.42
CA ARG A 64 3.25 -0.64 -14.30
C ARG A 64 1.87 -0.03 -14.53
N LEU A 65 1.27 0.50 -13.46
CA LEU A 65 -0.02 1.20 -13.49
C LEU A 65 0.03 2.36 -14.49
N LEU A 66 1.02 3.25 -14.33
CA LEU A 66 1.18 4.44 -15.18
C LEU A 66 1.50 4.05 -16.62
N LYS A 67 2.37 3.06 -16.84
CA LYS A 67 2.65 2.54 -18.18
C LYS A 67 1.38 2.00 -18.86
N ARG A 68 0.53 1.29 -18.12
CA ARG A 68 -0.76 0.78 -18.62
C ARG A 68 -1.73 1.93 -18.94
N LEU A 69 -1.82 2.94 -18.09
CA LEU A 69 -2.67 4.10 -18.32
C LEU A 69 -2.22 4.91 -19.54
N ARG A 70 -0.91 5.09 -19.74
CA ARG A 70 -0.39 5.70 -20.98
C ARG A 70 -0.75 4.91 -22.23
N ALA A 71 -0.57 3.58 -22.20
CA ALA A 71 -0.92 2.73 -23.33
C ALA A 71 -2.42 2.79 -23.66
N SER A 72 -3.27 2.84 -22.63
CA SER A 72 -4.73 2.92 -22.79
C SER A 72 -5.23 4.23 -23.44
N ARG A 73 -4.37 5.26 -23.51
CA ARG A 73 -4.71 6.49 -24.26
C ARG A 73 -4.57 6.28 -25.77
N LEU A 74 -3.70 5.37 -26.21
CA LEU A 74 -3.47 5.08 -27.63
C LEU A 74 -4.59 4.22 -28.26
N ASP A 75 -5.26 3.41 -27.44
CA ASP A 75 -6.37 2.55 -27.86
C ASP A 75 -7.75 3.08 -27.41
N ASN A 76 -7.79 4.32 -26.90
CA ASN A 76 -8.99 5.00 -26.42
C ASN A 76 -9.73 4.26 -25.28
N SER A 77 -9.03 3.41 -24.53
CA SER A 77 -9.57 2.68 -23.38
C SER A 77 -9.30 3.34 -22.02
N HIS A 78 -8.60 4.48 -22.01
CA HIS A 78 -8.14 5.18 -20.80
C HIS A 78 -9.22 5.38 -19.74
N ASP A 79 -10.38 5.94 -20.10
CA ASP A 79 -11.46 6.14 -19.14
C ASP A 79 -11.99 4.81 -18.56
N SER A 80 -11.92 3.72 -19.32
CA SER A 80 -12.30 2.40 -18.84
C SER A 80 -11.32 1.91 -17.78
N GLU A 81 -10.03 2.10 -18.02
CA GLU A 81 -8.98 1.73 -17.07
C GLU A 81 -9.05 2.56 -15.78
N ILE A 82 -9.25 3.87 -15.87
CA ILE A 82 -9.49 4.73 -14.70
C ILE A 82 -10.73 4.27 -13.93
N ARG A 83 -11.87 4.06 -14.61
CA ARG A 83 -13.10 3.58 -13.94
C ARG A 83 -12.90 2.24 -13.23
N LYS A 84 -12.09 1.32 -13.76
CA LYS A 84 -11.76 0.06 -13.06
C LYS A 84 -11.05 0.33 -11.74
N LEU A 85 -10.08 1.25 -11.74
CA LEU A 85 -9.33 1.65 -10.54
C LEU A 85 -10.20 2.40 -9.52
N LEU A 86 -11.18 3.19 -9.98
CA LEU A 86 -12.10 3.90 -9.09
C LEU A 86 -13.14 2.97 -8.43
N ARG A 87 -13.51 1.87 -9.08
CA ARG A 87 -14.57 0.96 -8.60
C ARG A 87 -14.14 -0.05 -7.54
N VAL A 88 -12.84 -0.33 -7.39
CA VAL A 88 -12.40 -1.29 -6.38
C VAL A 88 -12.54 -0.73 -4.97
N ASP A 89 -12.90 -1.59 -4.02
CA ASP A 89 -13.05 -1.22 -2.61
C ASP A 89 -11.70 -0.82 -2.00
N LEU A 90 -10.63 -1.52 -2.40
CA LEU A 90 -9.26 -1.25 -1.98
C LEU A 90 -8.32 -1.19 -3.20
N LEU A 91 -7.72 -0.02 -3.43
CA LEU A 91 -6.64 0.17 -4.39
C LEU A 91 -5.30 0.22 -3.66
N ILE A 92 -4.35 -0.61 -4.07
CA ILE A 92 -2.99 -0.64 -3.54
C ILE A 92 -2.02 -0.28 -4.65
N VAL A 93 -1.34 0.86 -4.48
CA VAL A 93 -0.28 1.35 -5.37
C VAL A 93 1.06 1.17 -4.68
N ASP A 94 1.81 0.19 -5.18
CA ASP A 94 3.11 -0.20 -4.65
C ASP A 94 4.25 0.60 -5.29
N ASP A 95 5.34 0.82 -4.56
CA ASP A 95 6.55 1.50 -5.06
C ASP A 95 6.28 2.89 -5.71
N PHE A 96 5.46 3.72 -5.06
CA PHE A 96 5.07 5.05 -5.56
C PHE A 96 6.23 6.06 -5.58
N ALA A 97 6.26 6.91 -6.61
CA ALA A 97 7.23 7.98 -6.79
C ALA A 97 8.70 7.52 -6.61
N LEU A 98 9.07 6.37 -7.20
CA LEU A 98 10.47 5.97 -7.31
C LEU A 98 11.23 6.70 -8.42
N GLN A 99 10.50 7.23 -9.42
CA GLN A 99 11.00 7.97 -10.56
C GLN A 99 10.15 9.23 -10.75
N ASN A 100 10.63 10.18 -11.55
CA ASN A 100 9.87 11.37 -11.89
C ASN A 100 8.62 10.98 -12.68
N LEU A 101 7.48 11.54 -12.30
CA LEU A 101 6.22 11.43 -13.02
C LEU A 101 6.16 12.58 -14.03
N ASP A 102 5.87 12.26 -15.27
CA ASP A 102 5.61 13.28 -16.29
C ASP A 102 4.24 13.97 -16.06
N PRO A 103 3.86 14.98 -16.85
CA PRO A 103 2.58 15.67 -16.67
C PRO A 103 1.35 14.75 -16.78
N LEU A 104 1.39 13.74 -17.64
CA LEU A 104 0.27 12.80 -17.81
C LEU A 104 0.16 11.86 -16.61
N ASP A 105 1.28 11.31 -16.15
CA ASP A 105 1.30 10.46 -14.96
C ASP A 105 0.88 11.22 -13.71
N THR A 106 1.30 12.49 -13.61
CA THR A 106 0.91 13.40 -12.54
C THR A 106 -0.60 13.61 -12.54
N ALA A 107 -1.19 13.87 -13.72
CA ALA A 107 -2.63 14.04 -13.87
C ALA A 107 -3.40 12.74 -13.54
N ASP A 108 -2.98 11.59 -14.07
CA ASP A 108 -3.60 10.29 -13.82
C ASP A 108 -3.58 9.94 -12.32
N THR A 109 -2.43 10.15 -11.68
CA THR A 109 -2.26 9.93 -10.24
C THR A 109 -3.17 10.86 -9.43
N TYR A 110 -3.20 12.14 -9.79
CA TYR A 110 -4.04 13.14 -9.14
C TYR A 110 -5.52 12.78 -9.26
N GLU A 111 -6.00 12.43 -10.46
CA GLU A 111 -7.39 12.04 -10.72
C GLU A 111 -7.79 10.84 -9.84
N ILE A 112 -6.97 9.78 -9.81
CA ILE A 112 -7.22 8.60 -8.98
C ILE A 112 -7.32 8.98 -7.50
N ILE A 113 -6.42 9.82 -6.99
CA ILE A 113 -6.39 10.23 -5.58
C ILE A 113 -7.62 11.07 -5.23
N VAL A 114 -7.97 12.04 -6.08
CA VAL A 114 -9.11 12.94 -5.85
C VAL A 114 -10.42 12.19 -5.87
N GLU A 115 -10.66 11.38 -6.90
CA GLU A 115 -11.92 10.65 -7.07
C GLU A 115 -12.11 9.57 -5.99
N ARG A 116 -11.02 8.99 -5.50
CA ARG A 116 -11.06 8.01 -4.39
C ARG A 116 -11.09 8.65 -3.01
N HIS A 117 -10.84 9.96 -2.90
CA HIS A 117 -10.79 10.66 -1.61
C HIS A 117 -12.14 10.54 -0.90
N ARG A 118 -12.14 9.94 0.29
CA ARG A 118 -13.33 9.70 1.14
C ARG A 118 -14.40 8.80 0.52
N THR A 119 -14.19 8.25 -0.68
CA THR A 119 -15.15 7.33 -1.33
C THR A 119 -14.71 5.88 -1.19
N ALA A 120 -13.42 5.57 -1.37
CA ALA A 120 -12.89 4.20 -1.31
C ALA A 120 -11.47 4.16 -0.73
N ALA A 121 -11.06 3.00 -0.20
CA ALA A 121 -9.77 2.89 0.46
C ALA A 121 -8.63 2.87 -0.57
N THR A 122 -7.60 3.68 -0.34
CA THR A 122 -6.40 3.72 -1.16
C THR A 122 -5.18 3.56 -0.26
N VAL A 123 -4.30 2.65 -0.67
CA VAL A 123 -3.04 2.38 -0.01
C VAL A 123 -1.90 2.71 -0.95
N VAL A 124 -0.99 3.55 -0.49
CA VAL A 124 0.23 3.90 -1.22
C VAL A 124 1.42 3.48 -0.39
N THR A 125 2.38 2.82 -1.03
CA THR A 125 3.66 2.49 -0.41
C THR A 125 4.77 3.22 -1.16
N SER A 126 5.72 3.82 -0.46
CA SER A 126 6.87 4.49 -1.08
C SER A 126 8.11 4.36 -0.22
N ASN A 127 9.28 4.47 -0.85
CA ASN A 127 10.56 4.66 -0.17
C ASN A 127 10.96 6.14 -0.07
N ARG A 128 10.05 7.04 -0.46
CA ARG A 128 10.19 8.49 -0.44
C ARG A 128 9.15 9.08 0.49
N THR A 129 9.53 10.13 1.19
CA THR A 129 8.62 10.93 2.02
C THR A 129 7.63 11.70 1.14
N PRO A 130 6.45 12.09 1.67
CA PRO A 130 5.49 12.89 0.91
C PRO A 130 6.08 14.20 0.36
N ILE A 131 6.99 14.83 1.10
CA ILE A 131 7.64 16.07 0.64
C ILE A 131 8.57 15.84 -0.55
N GLU A 132 9.23 14.67 -0.64
CA GLU A 132 10.01 14.29 -1.82
C GLU A 132 9.12 14.07 -3.05
N TRP A 133 7.86 13.65 -2.88
CA TRP A 133 6.94 13.44 -4.01
C TRP A 133 6.62 14.75 -4.74
N LEU A 134 6.58 15.88 -4.03
CA LEU A 134 6.38 17.21 -4.63
C LEU A 134 7.42 17.53 -5.70
N GLY A 135 8.67 17.10 -5.49
CA GLY A 135 9.76 17.31 -6.46
C GLY A 135 9.80 16.28 -7.59
N LEU A 136 9.04 15.19 -7.47
CA LEU A 136 9.00 14.09 -8.44
C LEU A 136 7.81 14.19 -9.39
N MET A 137 6.72 14.83 -8.97
CA MET A 137 5.56 15.11 -9.80
C MET A 137 5.78 16.38 -10.64
N ALA A 138 5.36 16.37 -11.90
CA ALA A 138 5.64 17.46 -12.84
C ALA A 138 4.91 18.76 -12.49
N ASP A 139 3.71 18.67 -11.91
CA ASP A 139 2.91 19.81 -11.47
C ASP A 139 2.87 19.85 -9.93
N PRO A 140 3.58 20.80 -9.29
CA PRO A 140 3.61 20.93 -7.84
C PRO A 140 2.25 21.23 -7.21
N LEU A 141 1.34 21.91 -7.94
CA LEU A 141 0.02 22.24 -7.43
C LEU A 141 -0.85 20.98 -7.32
N LEU A 142 -0.83 20.15 -8.37
CA LEU A 142 -1.51 18.85 -8.36
C LEU A 142 -0.89 17.92 -7.31
N ALA A 143 0.44 17.91 -7.20
CA ALA A 143 1.16 17.11 -6.22
C ALA A 143 0.79 17.47 -4.78
N GLN A 144 0.83 18.76 -4.44
CA GLN A 144 0.45 19.25 -3.10
C GLN A 144 -1.00 18.89 -2.79
N SER A 145 -1.90 19.15 -3.74
CA SER A 145 -3.33 18.86 -3.63
C SER A 145 -3.61 17.35 -3.44
N ALA A 146 -2.84 16.47 -4.09
CA ALA A 146 -2.91 15.02 -3.91
C ALA A 146 -2.39 14.58 -2.53
N ILE A 147 -1.22 15.09 -2.11
CA ILE A 147 -0.61 14.78 -0.82
C ILE A 147 -1.54 15.21 0.32
N ASP A 148 -2.08 16.42 0.27
CA ASP A 148 -3.01 16.94 1.27
C ASP A 148 -4.24 16.04 1.40
N ARG A 149 -4.77 15.52 0.28
CA ARG A 149 -5.92 14.60 0.30
C ARG A 149 -5.57 13.25 0.90
N LEU A 150 -4.42 12.70 0.54
CA LEU A 150 -3.99 11.45 1.14
C LEU A 150 -3.75 11.64 2.64
N GLN A 151 -3.00 12.66 3.07
CA GLN A 151 -2.68 12.93 4.47
C GLN A 151 -3.91 13.29 5.32
N SER A 152 -4.80 14.15 4.81
CA SER A 152 -5.99 14.64 5.55
C SER A 152 -6.96 13.55 5.98
N ALA A 153 -6.86 12.36 5.39
CA ALA A 153 -7.72 11.24 5.74
C ALA A 153 -6.92 9.99 6.14
N ALA A 154 -5.58 10.02 6.11
CA ALA A 154 -4.78 8.81 6.25
C ALA A 154 -4.29 8.53 7.66
N HIS A 155 -4.07 7.24 7.91
CA HIS A 155 -3.09 6.80 8.89
C HIS A 155 -1.73 6.68 8.20
N GLU A 156 -0.78 7.52 8.61
CA GLU A 156 0.62 7.43 8.17
C GLU A 156 1.39 6.46 9.06
N LEU A 157 2.06 5.49 8.44
CA LEU A 157 2.90 4.52 9.12
C LEU A 157 4.34 4.67 8.59
N VAL A 158 5.13 5.48 9.29
CA VAL A 158 6.58 5.58 9.07
C VAL A 158 7.25 4.42 9.80
N LEU A 159 7.99 3.59 9.07
CA LEU A 159 8.78 2.51 9.67
C LEU A 159 10.25 2.85 9.61
N ASP A 160 10.84 2.97 10.80
CA ASP A 160 12.28 3.09 10.98
C ASP A 160 12.87 1.72 11.32
N GLY A 161 13.96 1.34 10.63
CA GLY A 161 14.69 0.12 10.93
C GLY A 161 15.49 -0.43 9.76
N GLU A 162 16.46 -1.30 10.06
CA GLU A 162 17.23 -2.01 9.05
C GLU A 162 16.35 -2.84 8.13
N SER A 163 16.69 -2.87 6.84
CA SER A 163 15.95 -3.66 5.86
C SER A 163 15.85 -5.12 6.29
N TYR A 164 14.62 -5.65 6.35
CA TYR A 164 14.38 -7.08 6.61
C TYR A 164 15.17 -7.99 5.65
N ARG A 165 15.47 -7.51 4.43
CA ARG A 165 16.29 -8.23 3.44
C ARG A 165 17.76 -8.35 3.85
N GLN A 166 18.30 -7.37 4.58
CA GLN A 166 19.68 -7.44 5.08
C GLN A 166 19.80 -8.46 6.21
N ARG A 167 18.77 -8.59 7.06
CA ARG A 167 18.73 -9.60 8.14
C ARG A 167 18.64 -11.05 7.64
N GLN A 168 18.15 -11.27 6.42
CA GLN A 168 18.07 -12.60 5.80
C GLN A 168 19.24 -12.93 4.86
N ARG A 169 20.21 -12.02 4.66
CA ARG A 169 21.45 -12.42 3.99
C ARG A 169 22.15 -13.44 4.89
N PRO A 170 22.36 -14.69 4.44
CA PRO A 170 23.29 -15.58 5.13
C PRO A 170 24.60 -14.81 5.22
N GLY A 171 25.14 -14.65 6.43
CA GLY A 171 26.43 -13.98 6.61
C GLY A 171 27.41 -14.59 5.62
N ILE A 172 27.93 -13.79 4.70
CA ILE A 172 29.09 -14.20 3.92
C ILE A 172 30.20 -14.25 4.96
N THR A 173 30.41 -15.41 5.57
CA THR A 173 31.65 -15.69 6.29
C THR A 173 32.75 -15.51 5.27
N SER A 174 33.48 -14.41 5.40
CA SER A 174 34.69 -14.17 4.62
C SER A 174 35.63 -15.37 4.86
N PRO A 175 36.29 -15.93 3.83
CA PRO A 175 37.17 -17.10 4.00
C PRO A 175 38.31 -16.91 5.02
N LEU A 176 38.53 -15.66 5.47
CA LEU A 176 39.55 -15.27 6.44
C LEU A 176 39.16 -15.56 7.91
N ASP A 177 37.90 -15.93 8.17
CA ASP A 177 37.40 -16.20 9.54
C ASP A 177 37.33 -17.71 9.86
N GLN A 178 37.95 -18.55 9.02
CA GLN A 178 38.11 -19.96 9.34
C GLN A 178 39.16 -20.12 10.45
N PRO A 179 38.82 -20.75 11.60
CA PRO A 179 39.84 -21.08 12.59
C PRO A 179 40.91 -21.97 11.93
N PRO A 180 42.20 -21.79 12.26
CA PRO A 180 43.29 -22.49 11.59
C PRO A 180 43.04 -24.00 11.65
N ALA A 181 43.12 -24.64 10.47
CA ALA A 181 42.95 -26.09 10.36
C ALA A 181 43.94 -26.80 11.29
N THR A 182 43.42 -27.55 12.26
CA THR A 182 44.22 -28.37 13.16
C THR A 182 45.13 -29.30 12.35
N PRO A 183 46.45 -29.31 12.59
CA PRO A 183 47.36 -30.17 11.84
C PRO A 183 47.00 -31.63 12.11
N ARG A 184 46.69 -32.38 11.04
CA ARG A 184 46.47 -33.82 11.11
C ARG A 184 47.73 -34.49 11.64
N SER A 185 47.67 -35.08 12.83
CA SER A 185 48.76 -35.89 13.38
C SER A 185 49.05 -37.04 12.42
N SER A 186 50.25 -37.07 11.85
CA SER A 186 50.75 -38.22 11.11
C SER A 186 50.94 -39.37 12.10
N ARG A 187 49.99 -40.31 12.10
CA ARG A 187 50.12 -41.55 12.86
C ARG A 187 51.20 -42.40 12.20
N ARG A 188 52.43 -42.24 12.68
CA ARG A 188 53.61 -43.00 12.26
C ARG A 188 53.37 -44.47 12.62
N ARG A 189 53.07 -45.31 11.63
CA ARG A 189 53.06 -46.77 11.78
C ARG A 189 54.49 -47.23 12.10
N ARG A 190 54.66 -47.87 13.25
CA ARG A 190 55.65 -48.92 13.51
C ARG A 190 55.01 -49.97 14.38
#